data_AF-A0A9Q3KJG6-F1
#
_entry.id   AF-A0A9Q3KJG6-F1
#
_cell.length_a   1.000
_cell.length_b   1.000
_cell.length_c   1.000
_cell.angle_alpha   90.00
_cell.angle_beta   90.00
_cell.angle_gamma   90.00
#
_symmetry.space_group_name_H-M   'P 1'
#
loop_
_entity.id
_entity.type
_entity.pdbx_description
1 polymer ?
#
loop_
_entity_poly.entity_id
_entity_poly.type
_entity_poly.pdbx_seq_one_letter_code
_entity_poly.pdbx_strand_id
1 'polypeptide(L)'
;NWEEHMYRLSRALTKIQSVNMKISLKKCHFGFKELKALGHVVSGLSLGIDKNKVAAVLLKPMPQSKKEIQSFLGFRGYYRQHIKDFSSIARPLYKLCDKDTVFEMTVDRVKAFESLREALTTAPLLLMPDFKLPFKLYIDASGDGLGASLHQVQIINDKPVEGPICFISRQIKPTEARYGASQMECLCLVWALEKLNYFLEGCGFEVIKDCTAVKSLLNMKTHNRHILRWQRAIQKYRGNMTIVHKNGNIHKNADGLSRWTKQMAITK
;
A
#
# COMPACT_ATOMS: atom_id res chain seq x y z
N ASN A 1 -21.92 -10.48 11.53
CA ASN A 1 -23.28 -10.53 12.11
C ASN A 1 -23.24 -9.84 13.49
N TRP A 2 -24.32 -9.20 13.93
CA TRP A 2 -24.46 -8.57 15.25
C TRP A 2 -24.22 -9.54 16.41
N GLU A 3 -24.73 -10.77 16.32
CA GLU A 3 -24.52 -11.79 17.37
C GLU A 3 -23.03 -12.10 17.58
N GLU A 4 -22.31 -12.28 16.48
CA GLU A 4 -20.86 -12.48 16.50
C GLU A 4 -20.13 -11.26 17.05
N HIS A 5 -20.58 -10.04 16.72
CA HIS A 5 -20.03 -8.81 17.29
C HIS A 5 -20.18 -8.81 18.82
N MET A 6 -21.37 -9.11 19.33
CA MET A 6 -21.64 -9.17 20.76
C MET A 6 -20.81 -10.25 21.47
N TYR A 7 -20.67 -11.42 20.85
CA TYR A 7 -19.81 -12.49 21.35
C TYR A 7 -18.35 -12.05 21.47
N ARG A 8 -17.79 -11.46 20.39
CA ARG A 8 -16.39 -10.96 20.38
C ARG A 8 -16.18 -9.83 21.38
N LEU A 9 -17.14 -8.91 21.49
CA LEU A 9 -17.11 -7.80 22.43
C LEU A 9 -17.10 -8.30 23.89
N SER A 10 -18.00 -9.22 24.22
CA SER A 10 -18.07 -9.84 25.55
C SER A 10 -16.75 -10.49 25.95
N ARG A 11 -16.13 -11.27 25.04
CA ARG A 11 -14.81 -11.87 25.28
C ARG A 11 -13.71 -10.84 25.51
N ALA A 12 -13.66 -9.78 24.70
CA ALA A 12 -12.66 -8.73 24.83
C ALA A 12 -12.79 -8.01 26.18
N LEU A 13 -14.00 -7.61 26.57
CA LEU A 13 -14.26 -6.94 27.84
C LEU A 13 -13.95 -7.85 29.04
N THR A 14 -14.33 -9.12 28.97
CA THR A 14 -14.03 -10.12 30.01
C THR A 14 -12.51 -10.28 30.20
N LYS A 15 -11.75 -10.32 29.11
CA LYS A 15 -10.28 -10.43 29.19
C LYS A 15 -9.65 -9.18 29.79
N ILE A 16 -10.11 -7.99 29.40
CA ILE A 16 -9.66 -6.70 29.95
C ILE A 16 -9.92 -6.63 31.46
N GLN A 17 -11.11 -7.07 31.89
CA GLN A 17 -11.46 -7.16 33.31
C GLN A 17 -10.55 -8.15 34.05
N SER A 18 -10.26 -9.32 33.48
CA SER A 18 -9.41 -10.35 34.11
C SER A 18 -7.97 -9.89 34.37
N VAL A 19 -7.47 -8.91 33.59
CA VAL A 19 -6.11 -8.36 33.74
C VAL A 19 -6.13 -6.98 34.40
N ASN A 20 -7.25 -6.59 35.00
CA ASN A 20 -7.45 -5.32 35.71
C ASN A 20 -7.12 -4.07 34.87
N MET A 21 -7.30 -4.15 33.55
CA MET A 21 -7.17 -2.98 32.67
C MET A 21 -8.47 -2.16 32.69
N LYS A 22 -8.33 -0.83 32.69
CA LYS A 22 -9.47 0.11 32.69
C LYS A 22 -9.63 0.76 31.32
N ILE A 23 -10.88 0.87 30.86
CA ILE A 23 -11.21 1.55 29.60
C ILE A 23 -12.08 2.77 29.90
N SER A 24 -11.81 3.89 29.24
CA SER A 24 -12.66 5.08 29.31
C SER A 24 -13.90 4.88 28.44
N LEU A 25 -15.06 4.58 29.03
CA LEU A 25 -16.33 4.38 28.32
C LEU A 25 -16.68 5.55 27.39
N LYS A 26 -16.36 6.80 27.77
CA LYS A 26 -16.56 8.01 26.93
C LYS A 26 -15.82 7.99 25.59
N LYS A 27 -14.77 7.17 25.45
CA LYS A 27 -13.96 7.04 24.23
C LYS A 27 -14.30 5.77 23.45
N CYS A 28 -15.16 4.91 24.00
CA CYS A 28 -15.56 3.66 23.37
C CYS A 28 -16.68 3.92 22.37
N HIS A 29 -16.60 3.24 21.22
CA HIS A 29 -17.61 3.26 20.17
C HIS A 29 -17.90 1.81 19.81
N PHE A 30 -19.16 1.37 19.96
CA PHE A 30 -19.57 -0.03 19.76
C PHE A 30 -20.64 -0.14 18.67
N GLY A 31 -20.63 -1.25 17.93
CA GLY A 31 -21.70 -1.58 16.99
C GLY A 31 -21.83 -0.70 15.74
N PHE A 32 -20.80 0.08 15.40
CA PHE A 32 -20.84 0.93 14.20
C PHE A 32 -20.49 0.16 12.94
N LYS A 33 -21.17 0.47 11.82
CA LYS A 33 -20.82 -0.03 10.48
C LYS A 33 -19.50 0.55 9.97
N GLU A 34 -19.22 1.80 10.35
CA GLU A 34 -18.00 2.54 10.02
C GLU A 34 -17.53 3.32 11.25
N LEU A 35 -16.22 3.37 11.48
CA LEU A 35 -15.62 4.07 12.62
C LEU A 35 -14.37 4.85 12.20
N LYS A 36 -14.14 5.98 12.85
CA LYS A 36 -12.90 6.75 12.69
C LYS A 36 -11.88 6.28 13.72
N ALA A 37 -10.74 5.78 13.26
CA ALA A 37 -9.65 5.36 14.13
C ALA A 37 -8.31 5.68 13.50
N LEU A 38 -7.38 6.21 14.30
CA LEU A 38 -5.99 6.48 13.89
C LEU A 38 -5.87 7.30 12.59
N GLY A 39 -6.78 8.24 12.32
CA GLY A 39 -6.76 9.04 11.10
C GLY A 39 -7.26 8.32 9.84
N HIS A 40 -7.89 7.17 10.01
CA HIS A 40 -8.58 6.39 8.98
C HIS A 40 -10.07 6.27 9.27
N VAL A 41 -10.84 6.00 8.21
CA VAL A 41 -12.23 5.55 8.28
C VAL A 41 -12.22 4.06 8.00
N VAL A 42 -12.56 3.25 9.00
CA VAL A 42 -12.55 1.79 8.92
C VAL A 42 -13.99 1.30 8.83
N SER A 43 -14.29 0.48 7.83
CA SER A 43 -15.55 -0.24 7.70
C SER A 43 -15.29 -1.74 7.61
N GLY A 44 -16.36 -2.54 7.61
CA GLY A 44 -16.24 -4.00 7.41
C GLY A 44 -15.67 -4.38 6.03
N LEU A 45 -15.73 -3.49 5.04
CA LEU A 45 -15.32 -3.75 3.66
C LEU A 45 -14.08 -2.96 3.24
N SER A 46 -13.82 -1.81 3.87
CA SER A 46 -12.80 -0.89 3.37
C SER A 46 -12.08 -0.10 4.46
N LEU A 47 -10.88 0.34 4.12
CA LEU A 47 -10.06 1.27 4.86
C LEU A 47 -9.86 2.54 4.02
N GLY A 48 -10.40 3.65 4.51
CA GLY A 48 -10.29 4.97 3.89
C GLY A 48 -9.45 5.93 4.73
N ILE A 49 -9.12 7.08 4.13
CA ILE A 49 -8.47 8.19 4.83
C ILE A 49 -9.55 9.10 5.45
N ASP A 50 -9.37 9.52 6.72
CA ASP A 50 -10.25 10.55 7.29
C ASP A 50 -9.97 11.90 6.63
N LYS A 51 -10.88 12.34 5.76
CA LYS A 51 -10.78 13.59 5.01
C LYS A 51 -10.60 14.81 5.92
N ASN A 52 -11.08 14.78 7.17
CA ASN A 52 -10.89 15.88 8.11
C ASN A 52 -9.41 16.05 8.51
N LYS A 53 -8.67 14.94 8.61
CA LYS A 53 -7.23 14.97 8.89
C LYS A 53 -6.43 15.44 7.68
N VAL A 54 -6.89 15.14 6.47
CA VAL A 54 -6.25 15.56 5.23
C VAL A 54 -6.52 17.04 4.93
N ALA A 55 -7.70 17.56 5.26
CA ALA A 55 -8.08 18.95 5.02
C ALA A 55 -7.08 19.95 5.60
N ALA A 56 -6.58 19.70 6.81
CA ALA A 56 -5.56 20.54 7.45
C ALA A 56 -4.26 20.63 6.65
N VAL A 57 -3.92 19.60 5.85
CA VAL A 57 -2.71 19.58 5.01
C VAL A 57 -2.97 20.13 3.62
N LEU A 58 -4.23 20.10 3.15
CA LEU A 58 -4.61 20.79 1.92
C LEU A 58 -4.62 22.30 2.08
N LEU A 59 -4.83 22.82 3.29
CA LEU A 59 -4.83 24.26 3.54
C LEU A 59 -3.45 24.83 3.85
N LYS A 60 -2.41 23.99 4.00
CA LYS A 60 -1.06 24.47 4.25
C LYS A 60 -0.49 25.15 3.00
N PRO A 61 0.19 26.31 3.15
CA PRO A 61 0.88 26.95 2.05
C PRO A 61 2.05 26.08 1.57
N MET A 62 2.63 26.47 0.43
CA MET A 62 3.85 25.87 -0.07
C MET A 62 4.94 25.96 1.02
N PRO A 63 5.64 24.86 1.32
CA PRO A 63 6.68 24.87 2.34
C PRO A 63 7.81 25.83 1.97
N GLN A 64 8.30 26.56 2.96
CA GLN A 64 9.38 27.55 2.82
C GLN A 64 10.68 27.10 3.48
N SER A 65 10.70 25.92 4.11
CA SER A 65 11.86 25.38 4.80
C SER A 65 12.00 23.86 4.68
N LYS A 66 13.22 23.34 4.86
CA LYS A 66 13.48 21.89 4.95
C LYS A 66 12.65 21.22 6.06
N LYS A 67 12.48 21.92 7.19
CA LYS A 67 11.70 21.42 8.34
C LYS A 67 10.23 21.23 7.99
N GLU A 68 9.66 22.14 7.22
CA GLU A 68 8.28 22.02 6.73
C GLU A 68 8.13 20.88 5.72
N ILE A 69 9.08 20.71 4.80
CA ILE A 69 9.10 19.56 3.88
C ILE A 69 9.18 18.24 4.64
N GLN A 70 10.06 18.12 5.64
CA GLN A 70 10.18 16.92 6.46
C GLN A 70 8.88 16.63 7.22
N SER A 71 8.23 17.66 7.79
CA SER A 71 6.92 17.52 8.44
C SER A 71 5.85 17.07 7.45
N PHE A 72 5.81 17.66 6.26
CA PHE A 72 4.89 17.28 5.19
C PHE A 72 5.09 15.82 4.76
N LEU A 73 6.33 15.42 4.47
CA LEU A 73 6.67 14.05 4.07
C LEU A 73 6.38 13.02 5.16
N GLY A 74 6.60 13.38 6.43
CA GLY A 74 6.25 12.52 7.57
C GLY A 74 4.74 12.23 7.62
N PHE A 75 3.92 13.29 7.48
CA PHE A 75 2.47 13.14 7.46
C PHE A 75 1.98 12.35 6.23
N ARG A 76 2.51 12.65 5.03
CA ARG A 76 2.12 11.91 3.81
C ARG A 76 2.60 10.46 3.83
N GLY A 77 3.77 10.21 4.42
CA GLY A 77 4.33 8.88 4.61
C GLY A 77 3.43 7.96 5.43
N TYR A 78 2.63 8.50 6.36
CA TYR A 78 1.63 7.73 7.11
C TYR A 78 0.57 7.11 6.19
N TYR A 79 0.15 7.84 5.16
CA TYR A 79 -0.89 7.43 4.21
C TYR A 79 -0.35 6.81 2.91
N ARG A 80 0.96 6.55 2.83
CA ARG A 80 1.61 6.02 1.60
C ARG A 80 0.97 4.74 1.07
N GLN A 81 0.35 3.93 1.94
CA GLN A 81 -0.34 2.69 1.54
C GLN A 81 -1.57 2.92 0.66
N HIS A 82 -2.09 4.15 0.60
CA HIS A 82 -3.19 4.55 -0.27
C HIS A 82 -2.70 5.16 -1.59
N ILE A 83 -1.40 5.42 -1.74
CA ILE A 83 -0.86 6.20 -2.84
C ILE A 83 0.02 5.30 -3.70
N LYS A 84 -0.45 5.02 -4.91
CA LYS A 84 0.35 4.33 -5.93
C LYS A 84 1.60 5.16 -6.23
N ASP A 85 2.75 4.50 -6.34
CA ASP A 85 4.02 5.11 -6.72
C ASP A 85 4.50 6.26 -5.83
N PHE A 86 4.06 6.27 -4.55
CA PHE A 86 4.41 7.29 -3.56
C PHE A 86 5.90 7.65 -3.55
N SER A 87 6.81 6.66 -3.54
CA SER A 87 8.25 6.92 -3.45
C SER A 87 8.81 7.66 -4.67
N SER A 88 8.21 7.45 -5.83
CA SER A 88 8.60 8.09 -7.09
C SER A 88 8.12 9.54 -7.09
N ILE A 89 6.85 9.78 -6.72
CA ILE A 89 6.29 11.13 -6.59
C ILE A 89 7.05 11.94 -5.53
N ALA A 90 7.32 11.35 -4.36
CA ALA A 90 7.97 12.03 -3.25
C ALA A 90 9.48 12.23 -3.42
N ARG A 91 10.11 11.61 -4.44
CA ARG A 91 11.56 11.62 -4.64
C ARG A 91 12.21 13.01 -4.67
N PRO A 92 11.76 13.96 -5.50
CA PRO A 92 12.38 15.29 -5.54
C PRO A 92 12.26 16.04 -4.20
N LEU A 93 11.24 15.73 -3.39
CA LEU A 93 11.05 16.29 -2.06
C LEU A 93 11.96 15.63 -1.03
N TYR A 94 12.17 14.30 -1.09
CA TYR A 94 13.14 13.65 -0.22
C TYR A 94 14.56 14.17 -0.44
N LYS A 95 14.95 14.50 -1.68
CA LYS A 95 16.24 15.14 -1.98
C LYS A 95 16.41 16.51 -1.27
N LEU A 96 15.33 17.25 -1.00
CA LEU A 96 15.40 18.50 -0.23
C LEU A 96 15.76 18.26 1.25
N CYS A 97 15.52 17.06 1.76
CA CYS A 97 15.82 16.70 3.14
C CYS A 97 17.30 16.41 3.38
N ASP A 98 18.10 16.24 2.32
CA ASP A 98 19.53 15.98 2.41
C ASP A 98 20.26 17.21 2.98
N LYS A 99 21.34 16.97 3.74
CA LYS A 99 22.08 18.02 4.45
C LYS A 99 22.62 19.07 3.49
N ASP A 100 23.21 18.62 2.39
CA ASP A 100 23.96 19.46 1.45
C ASP A 100 23.09 20.09 0.35
N THR A 101 21.81 19.71 0.26
CA THR A 101 20.90 20.24 -0.78
C THR A 101 20.43 21.64 -0.42
N VAL A 102 20.60 22.63 -1.29
CA VAL A 102 20.00 23.96 -1.10
C VAL A 102 18.47 23.85 -1.17
N PHE A 103 17.78 24.54 -0.25
CA PHE A 103 16.33 24.58 -0.25
C PHE A 103 15.84 25.47 -1.39
N GLU A 104 15.23 24.84 -2.40
CA GLU A 104 14.67 25.54 -3.55
C GLU A 104 13.46 24.77 -4.07
N MET A 105 12.31 25.42 -4.22
CA MET A 105 11.12 24.80 -4.80
C MET A 105 11.14 24.92 -6.32
N THR A 106 11.97 24.08 -6.96
CA THR A 106 12.01 23.95 -8.42
C THR A 106 10.67 23.46 -8.98
N VAL A 107 10.46 23.60 -10.30
CA VAL A 107 9.24 23.15 -10.99
C VAL A 107 8.90 21.69 -10.66
N ASP A 108 9.89 20.79 -10.67
CA ASP A 108 9.69 19.38 -10.34
C ASP A 108 9.27 19.14 -8.88
N ARG A 109 9.83 19.93 -7.95
CA ARG A 109 9.50 19.83 -6.52
C ARG A 109 8.11 20.38 -6.25
N VAL A 110 7.73 21.49 -6.90
CA VAL A 110 6.37 22.03 -6.84
C VAL A 110 5.38 21.02 -7.39
N LYS A 111 5.66 20.44 -8.56
CA LYS A 111 4.81 19.41 -9.17
C LYS A 111 4.65 18.20 -8.25
N ALA A 112 5.74 17.70 -7.67
CA ALA A 112 5.69 16.58 -6.71
C ALA A 112 4.88 16.90 -5.44
N PHE A 113 5.01 18.12 -4.91
CA PHE A 113 4.24 18.57 -3.76
C PHE A 113 2.75 18.58 -4.05
N GLU A 114 2.34 19.16 -5.18
CA GLU A 114 0.94 19.20 -5.60
C GLU A 114 0.40 17.81 -5.95
N SER A 115 1.17 16.98 -6.65
CA SER A 115 0.78 15.59 -6.93
C SER A 115 0.54 14.78 -5.66
N LEU A 116 1.37 14.97 -4.61
CA LEU A 116 1.11 14.35 -3.32
C LEU A 116 -0.11 14.93 -2.61
N ARG A 117 -0.40 16.23 -2.76
CA ARG A 117 -1.65 16.80 -2.19
C ARG A 117 -2.87 16.19 -2.87
N GLU A 118 -2.88 16.16 -4.19
CA GLU A 118 -3.94 15.57 -5.00
C GLU A 118 -4.14 14.09 -4.64
N ALA A 119 -3.05 13.31 -4.59
CA ALA A 119 -3.11 11.89 -4.31
C ALA A 119 -3.79 11.53 -2.98
N LEU A 120 -3.77 12.40 -1.95
CA LEU A 120 -4.50 12.14 -0.71
C LEU A 120 -5.97 12.56 -0.75
N THR A 121 -6.35 13.42 -1.69
CA THR A 121 -7.76 13.74 -1.93
C THR A 121 -8.45 12.72 -2.80
N THR A 122 -7.71 12.16 -3.75
CA THR A 122 -8.18 11.16 -4.72
C THR A 122 -7.81 9.73 -4.33
N ALA A 123 -7.18 9.55 -3.17
CA ALA A 123 -6.77 8.26 -2.64
C ALA A 123 -7.94 7.25 -2.68
N PRO A 124 -7.75 6.07 -3.29
CA PRO A 124 -8.77 5.04 -3.28
C PRO A 124 -9.01 4.53 -1.86
N LEU A 125 -10.23 4.05 -1.64
CA LEU A 125 -10.51 3.17 -0.52
C LEU A 125 -9.73 1.87 -0.73
N LEU A 126 -9.07 1.41 0.33
CA LEU A 126 -8.42 0.10 0.33
C LEU A 126 -9.45 -0.94 0.75
N LEU A 127 -9.45 -2.12 0.14
CA LEU A 127 -10.29 -3.22 0.60
C LEU A 127 -9.72 -3.81 1.89
N MET A 128 -10.60 -4.25 2.79
CA MET A 128 -10.19 -5.05 3.94
C MET A 128 -9.81 -6.45 3.46
N PRO A 129 -8.64 -6.98 3.83
CA PRO A 129 -8.18 -8.28 3.32
C PRO A 129 -9.04 -9.42 3.86
N ASP A 130 -9.45 -10.33 2.97
CA ASP A 130 -10.02 -11.62 3.32
C ASP A 130 -8.98 -12.72 3.06
N PHE A 131 -8.38 -13.25 4.12
CA PHE A 131 -7.34 -14.27 4.03
C PHE A 131 -7.83 -15.63 3.50
N LYS A 132 -9.15 -15.80 3.28
CA LYS A 132 -9.71 -16.99 2.63
C LYS A 132 -9.68 -16.91 1.11
N LEU A 133 -9.48 -15.72 0.55
CA LEU A 133 -9.46 -15.47 -0.89
C LEU A 133 -8.01 -15.24 -1.37
N PRO A 134 -7.68 -15.62 -2.60
CA PRO A 134 -6.34 -15.41 -3.12
C PRO A 134 -6.04 -13.92 -3.35
N PHE A 135 -4.77 -13.54 -3.18
CA PHE A 135 -4.32 -12.19 -3.49
C PHE A 135 -3.80 -12.06 -4.93
N LYS A 136 -3.74 -10.82 -5.41
CA LYS A 136 -3.07 -10.44 -6.65
C LYS A 136 -2.00 -9.41 -6.34
N LEU A 137 -0.74 -9.76 -6.55
CA LEU A 137 0.41 -8.89 -6.36
C LEU A 137 0.88 -8.37 -7.71
N TYR A 138 0.59 -7.11 -7.99
CA TYR A 138 1.18 -6.41 -9.13
C TYR A 138 2.53 -5.86 -8.73
N ILE A 139 3.55 -6.09 -9.55
CA ILE A 139 4.89 -5.53 -9.35
C ILE A 139 5.31 -4.73 -10.58
N ASP A 140 6.05 -3.65 -10.34
CA ASP A 140 6.63 -2.81 -11.38
C ASP A 140 7.99 -2.29 -10.90
N ALA A 141 8.97 -2.29 -11.79
CA ALA A 141 10.33 -1.88 -11.49
C ALA A 141 10.85 -0.97 -12.59
N SER A 142 11.35 0.20 -12.20
CA SER A 142 11.97 1.16 -13.10
C SER A 142 13.40 1.48 -12.64
N GLY A 143 14.14 2.21 -13.47
CA GLY A 143 15.45 2.75 -13.11
C GLY A 143 15.43 3.74 -11.93
N ASP A 144 14.24 4.14 -11.47
CA ASP A 144 14.08 5.11 -10.40
C ASP A 144 13.53 4.52 -9.10
N GLY A 145 12.81 3.40 -9.18
CA GLY A 145 12.08 2.87 -8.04
C GLY A 145 11.46 1.50 -8.29
N LEU A 146 11.07 0.87 -7.18
CA LEU A 146 10.30 -0.36 -7.14
C LEU A 146 8.90 -0.03 -6.63
N GLY A 147 7.88 -0.59 -7.28
CA GLY A 147 6.48 -0.43 -6.92
C GLY A 147 5.78 -1.78 -6.84
N ALA A 148 4.86 -1.92 -5.89
CA ALA A 148 3.94 -3.04 -5.89
C ALA A 148 2.58 -2.62 -5.35
N SER A 149 1.52 -3.24 -5.88
CA SER A 149 0.17 -3.12 -5.34
C SER A 149 -0.39 -4.49 -5.04
N LEU A 150 -0.85 -4.66 -3.80
CA LEU A 150 -1.56 -5.85 -3.38
C LEU A 150 -3.04 -5.61 -3.60
N HIS A 151 -3.68 -6.50 -4.33
CA HIS A 151 -5.10 -6.45 -4.68
C HIS A 151 -5.79 -7.74 -4.27
N GLN A 152 -7.10 -7.69 -4.19
CA GLN A 152 -7.94 -8.85 -4.01
C GLN A 152 -9.23 -8.69 -4.80
N VAL A 153 -9.77 -9.80 -5.30
CA VAL A 153 -11.11 -9.84 -5.90
C VAL A 153 -12.08 -10.28 -4.80
N GLN A 154 -13.05 -9.43 -4.49
CA GLN A 154 -14.08 -9.71 -3.49
C GLN A 154 -15.47 -9.55 -4.11
N ILE A 155 -16.45 -10.29 -3.61
CA ILE A 155 -17.85 -10.10 -4.00
C ILE A 155 -18.41 -8.94 -3.20
N ILE A 156 -18.74 -7.84 -3.88
CA ILE A 156 -19.35 -6.65 -3.30
C ILE A 156 -20.62 -6.37 -4.10
N ASN A 157 -21.77 -6.34 -3.43
CA ASN A 157 -23.09 -6.18 -4.07
C ASN A 157 -23.30 -7.20 -5.22
N ASP A 158 -23.04 -8.47 -4.93
CA ASP A 158 -23.17 -9.61 -5.85
C ASP A 158 -22.32 -9.53 -7.13
N LYS A 159 -21.31 -8.65 -7.14
CA LYS A 159 -20.40 -8.47 -8.26
C LYS A 159 -18.95 -8.68 -7.83
N PRO A 160 -18.13 -9.36 -8.64
CA PRO A 160 -16.70 -9.45 -8.38
C PRO A 160 -16.06 -8.08 -8.63
N VAL A 161 -15.44 -7.53 -7.60
CA VAL A 161 -14.70 -6.27 -7.65
C VAL A 161 -13.26 -6.53 -7.26
N GLU A 162 -12.33 -6.20 -8.15
CA GLU A 162 -10.92 -6.15 -7.81
C GLU A 162 -10.60 -4.79 -7.19
N GLY A 163 -10.01 -4.78 -6.00
CA GLY A 163 -9.61 -3.54 -5.33
C GLY A 163 -8.25 -3.68 -4.63
N PRO A 164 -7.56 -2.55 -4.41
CA PRO A 164 -6.28 -2.53 -3.73
C PRO A 164 -6.46 -2.78 -2.23
N ILE A 165 -5.65 -3.66 -1.66
CA ILE A 165 -5.45 -3.83 -0.21
C ILE A 165 -4.43 -2.80 0.29
N CYS A 166 -3.34 -2.61 -0.46
CA CYS A 166 -2.34 -1.59 -0.17
C CYS A 166 -1.39 -1.36 -1.36
N PHE A 167 -0.79 -0.18 -1.41
CA PHE A 167 0.33 0.17 -2.28
C PHE A 167 1.63 0.22 -1.47
N ILE A 168 2.71 -0.29 -2.04
CA ILE A 168 4.06 -0.14 -1.50
C ILE A 168 4.99 0.36 -2.60
N SER A 169 5.92 1.24 -2.26
CA SER A 169 6.94 1.72 -3.18
C SER A 169 8.20 2.10 -2.43
N ARG A 170 9.36 1.96 -3.09
CA ARG A 170 10.64 2.47 -2.58
C ARG A 170 11.55 2.91 -3.72
N GLN A 171 12.46 3.81 -3.40
CA GLN A 171 13.56 4.14 -4.31
C GLN A 171 14.57 2.99 -4.36
N ILE A 172 15.25 2.90 -5.49
CA ILE A 172 16.37 1.97 -5.66
C ILE A 172 17.63 2.52 -4.99
N LYS A 173 18.48 1.62 -4.53
CA LYS A 173 19.80 1.97 -3.98
C LYS A 173 20.79 2.24 -5.12
N PRO A 174 21.84 3.03 -4.88
CA PRO A 174 22.90 3.25 -5.88
C PRO A 174 23.52 1.96 -6.42
N THR A 175 23.60 0.91 -5.60
CA THR A 175 24.09 -0.42 -6.02
C THR A 175 23.10 -1.18 -6.89
N GLU A 176 21.79 -0.96 -6.68
CA GLU A 176 20.72 -1.59 -7.45
C GLU A 176 20.55 -0.92 -8.83
N ALA A 177 20.97 0.34 -8.97
CA ALA A 177 20.92 1.08 -10.24
C ALA A 177 21.76 0.46 -11.38
N ARG A 178 22.66 -0.47 -11.06
CA ARG A 178 23.49 -1.20 -12.03
C ARG A 178 22.83 -2.49 -12.54
N TYR A 179 21.67 -2.85 -11.98
CA TYR A 179 20.96 -4.08 -12.36
C TYR A 179 20.26 -3.91 -13.71
N GLY A 180 20.33 -4.94 -14.53
CA GLY A 180 19.53 -5.01 -15.76
C GLY A 180 18.03 -5.13 -15.44
N ALA A 181 17.17 -4.85 -16.41
CA ALA A 181 15.71 -4.85 -16.24
C ALA A 181 15.17 -6.13 -15.56
N SER A 182 15.62 -7.32 -16.01
CA SER A 182 15.19 -8.59 -15.44
C SER A 182 15.62 -8.78 -13.97
N GLN A 183 16.79 -8.26 -13.59
CA GLN A 183 17.25 -8.28 -12.21
C GLN A 183 16.46 -7.29 -11.35
N MET A 184 16.10 -6.14 -11.91
CA MET A 184 15.27 -5.12 -11.25
C MET A 184 13.87 -5.64 -10.92
N GLU A 185 13.22 -6.32 -11.86
CA GLU A 185 11.95 -6.97 -11.58
C GLU A 185 12.05 -8.08 -10.54
N CYS A 186 13.10 -8.90 -10.58
CA CYS A 186 13.27 -9.95 -9.58
C CYS A 186 13.51 -9.34 -8.19
N LEU A 187 14.33 -8.29 -8.12
CA LEU A 187 14.53 -7.50 -6.90
C LEU A 187 13.19 -6.93 -6.40
N CYS A 188 12.35 -6.40 -7.29
CA CYS A 188 11.02 -5.90 -6.95
C CYS A 188 10.14 -6.99 -6.33
N LEU A 189 10.11 -8.17 -6.95
CA LEU A 189 9.37 -9.32 -6.42
C LEU A 189 9.86 -9.71 -5.03
N VAL A 190 11.18 -9.94 -4.86
CA VAL A 190 11.76 -10.32 -3.56
C VAL A 190 11.41 -9.30 -2.48
N TRP A 191 11.61 -8.01 -2.79
CA TRP A 191 11.30 -6.93 -1.87
C TRP A 191 9.80 -6.87 -1.51
N ALA A 192 8.91 -7.01 -2.49
CA ALA A 192 7.47 -6.99 -2.27
C ALA A 192 7.01 -8.17 -1.41
N LEU A 193 7.55 -9.37 -1.65
CA LEU A 193 7.27 -10.56 -0.84
C LEU A 193 7.74 -10.40 0.60
N GLU A 194 8.94 -9.87 0.83
CA GLU A 194 9.43 -9.58 2.18
C GLU A 194 8.55 -8.54 2.89
N LYS A 195 8.16 -7.47 2.19
CA LYS A 195 7.35 -6.39 2.76
C LYS A 195 5.92 -6.81 3.04
N LEU A 196 5.33 -7.69 2.23
CA LEU A 196 3.95 -8.12 2.33
C LEU A 196 3.81 -9.53 2.91
N ASN A 197 4.86 -10.06 3.55
CA ASN A 197 4.85 -11.41 4.14
C ASN A 197 3.64 -11.63 5.06
N TYR A 198 3.27 -10.62 5.84
CA TYR A 198 2.13 -10.70 6.76
C TYR A 198 0.76 -10.82 6.07
N PHE A 199 0.68 -10.57 4.76
CA PHE A 199 -0.51 -10.87 3.94
C PHE A 199 -0.37 -12.18 3.16
N LEU A 200 0.83 -12.44 2.62
CA LEU A 200 1.04 -13.49 1.63
C LEU A 200 1.42 -14.84 2.23
N GLU A 201 1.95 -14.86 3.46
CA GLU A 201 2.32 -16.10 4.14
C GLU A 201 1.10 -16.98 4.37
N GLY A 202 1.18 -18.24 3.90
CA GLY A 202 0.09 -19.22 4.01
C GLY A 202 -1.08 -18.99 3.05
N CYS A 203 -1.10 -17.91 2.28
CA CYS A 203 -2.19 -17.58 1.35
C CYS A 203 -1.80 -17.93 -0.10
N GLY A 204 -2.79 -18.27 -0.93
CA GLY A 204 -2.64 -18.37 -2.37
C GLY A 204 -2.56 -16.98 -3.01
N PHE A 205 -1.68 -16.76 -3.98
CA PHE A 205 -1.63 -15.48 -4.68
C PHE A 205 -1.00 -15.56 -6.08
N GLU A 206 -1.38 -14.59 -6.92
CA GLU A 206 -0.85 -14.42 -8.26
C GLU A 206 0.09 -13.21 -8.30
N VAL A 207 1.29 -13.39 -8.84
CA VAL A 207 2.21 -12.29 -9.15
C VAL A 207 2.00 -11.88 -10.60
N ILE A 208 1.52 -10.66 -10.81
CA ILE A 208 1.32 -10.08 -12.13
C ILE A 208 2.46 -9.13 -12.45
N LYS A 209 3.09 -9.32 -13.62
CA LYS A 209 4.18 -8.49 -14.10
C LYS A 209 4.26 -8.46 -15.63
N ASP A 210 5.06 -7.55 -16.15
CA ASP A 210 5.17 -7.21 -17.57
C ASP A 210 6.35 -7.88 -18.31
N CYS A 211 7.10 -8.76 -17.65
CA CYS A 211 8.23 -9.45 -18.30
C CYS A 211 8.27 -10.94 -17.99
N THR A 212 8.89 -11.74 -18.85
CA THR A 212 8.93 -13.21 -18.72
C THR A 212 10.18 -13.70 -17.98
N ALA A 213 11.21 -12.85 -17.85
CA ALA A 213 12.55 -13.25 -17.40
C ALA A 213 12.62 -13.71 -15.93
N VAL A 214 11.75 -13.22 -15.04
CA VAL A 214 11.76 -13.67 -13.63
C VAL A 214 11.47 -15.17 -13.51
N LYS A 215 10.60 -15.75 -14.36
CA LYS A 215 10.38 -17.21 -14.35
C LYS A 215 11.67 -17.98 -14.67
N SER A 216 12.43 -17.49 -15.65
CA SER A 216 13.73 -18.05 -16.03
C SER A 216 14.76 -17.86 -14.90
N LEU A 217 14.83 -16.66 -14.32
CA LEU A 217 15.78 -16.33 -13.26
C LEU A 217 15.53 -17.10 -11.96
N LEU A 218 14.30 -17.52 -11.71
CA LEU A 218 13.98 -18.38 -10.57
C LEU A 218 14.42 -19.82 -10.74
N ASN A 219 14.51 -20.32 -11.98
CA ASN A 219 14.80 -21.72 -12.26
C ASN A 219 16.22 -21.95 -12.80
N MET A 220 16.96 -20.89 -13.11
CA MET A 220 18.34 -21.02 -13.59
C MET A 220 19.26 -21.58 -12.50
N LYS A 221 20.15 -22.49 -12.90
CA LYS A 221 21.32 -22.85 -12.09
C LYS A 221 22.34 -21.73 -12.22
N THR A 222 22.75 -21.14 -11.11
CA THR A 222 23.70 -20.02 -11.11
C THR A 222 24.63 -20.06 -9.91
N HIS A 223 25.88 -19.67 -10.12
CA HIS A 223 26.87 -19.47 -9.06
C HIS A 223 26.81 -18.04 -8.48
N ASN A 224 25.95 -17.18 -9.03
CA ASN A 224 25.79 -15.82 -8.55
C ASN A 224 25.08 -15.81 -7.18
N ARG A 225 25.83 -15.42 -6.14
CA ARG A 225 25.36 -15.39 -4.74
C ARG A 225 24.11 -14.51 -4.54
N HIS A 226 23.95 -13.43 -5.31
CA HIS A 226 22.77 -12.56 -5.21
C HIS A 226 21.51 -13.27 -5.69
N ILE A 227 21.59 -13.94 -6.85
CA ILE A 227 20.45 -14.65 -7.42
C ILE A 227 20.08 -15.85 -6.54
N LEU A 228 21.07 -16.57 -5.99
CA LEU A 228 20.81 -17.66 -5.04
C LEU A 228 20.05 -17.19 -3.80
N ARG A 229 20.39 -16.02 -3.26
CA ARG A 229 19.68 -15.42 -2.13
C ARG A 229 18.22 -15.10 -2.48
N TRP A 230 17.98 -14.54 -3.66
CA TRP A 230 16.63 -14.24 -4.15
C TRP A 230 15.79 -15.50 -4.38
N GLN A 231 16.39 -16.53 -4.98
CA GLN A 231 15.74 -17.82 -5.19
C GLN A 231 15.31 -18.44 -3.85
N ARG A 232 16.17 -18.41 -2.82
CA ARG A 232 15.84 -18.91 -1.48
C ARG A 232 14.71 -18.10 -0.83
N ALA A 233 14.73 -16.77 -0.94
CA ALA A 233 13.67 -15.91 -0.40
C ALA A 233 12.30 -16.23 -1.03
N ILE A 234 12.28 -16.49 -2.34
CA ILE A 234 11.06 -16.81 -3.09
C ILE A 234 10.59 -18.26 -2.86
N GLN A 235 11.50 -19.16 -2.49
CA GLN A 235 11.20 -20.58 -2.29
C GLN A 235 10.09 -20.81 -1.26
N LYS A 236 10.02 -19.97 -0.20
CA LYS A 236 8.96 -19.97 0.82
C LYS A 236 7.55 -19.87 0.21
N TYR A 237 7.41 -19.21 -0.94
CA TYR A 237 6.12 -18.91 -1.55
C TYR A 237 5.79 -19.81 -2.75
N ARG A 238 6.74 -20.62 -3.25
CA ARG A 238 6.56 -21.37 -4.51
C ARG A 238 5.33 -22.28 -4.55
N GLY A 239 4.92 -22.84 -3.41
CA GLY A 239 3.74 -23.72 -3.35
C GLY A 239 2.41 -22.99 -3.54
N ASN A 240 2.36 -21.71 -3.18
CA ASN A 240 1.11 -20.92 -3.15
C ASN A 240 1.14 -19.71 -4.10
N MET A 241 2.25 -19.52 -4.82
CA MET A 241 2.49 -18.39 -5.72
C MET A 241 2.47 -18.83 -7.18
N THR A 242 1.60 -18.21 -7.98
CA THR A 242 1.63 -18.34 -9.44
C THR A 242 2.17 -17.06 -10.07
N ILE A 243 3.01 -17.17 -11.09
CA ILE A 243 3.53 -15.99 -11.82
C ILE A 243 2.79 -15.88 -13.15
N VAL A 244 2.09 -14.77 -13.33
CA VAL A 244 1.31 -14.45 -14.52
C VAL A 244 1.95 -13.26 -15.23
N HIS A 245 2.21 -13.41 -16.53
CA HIS A 245 2.67 -12.32 -17.36
C HIS A 245 1.46 -11.64 -18.01
N LYS A 246 1.31 -10.33 -17.86
CA LYS A 246 0.28 -9.53 -18.54
C LYS A 246 0.92 -8.32 -19.20
N ASN A 247 0.56 -8.08 -20.46
CA ASN A 247 1.00 -6.89 -21.20
C ASN A 247 0.45 -5.62 -20.51
N GLY A 248 1.29 -4.58 -20.38
CA GLY A 248 1.08 -3.40 -19.51
C GLY A 248 -0.14 -2.51 -19.78
N ASN A 249 -1.00 -2.82 -20.76
CA ASN A 249 -2.14 -1.98 -21.14
C ASN A 249 -3.41 -2.17 -20.29
N ILE A 250 -3.41 -3.02 -19.25
CA ILE A 250 -4.64 -3.35 -18.46
C ILE A 250 -4.58 -2.81 -17.01
N HIS A 251 -3.59 -2.00 -16.63
CA HIS A 251 -3.50 -1.44 -15.27
C HIS A 251 -4.50 -0.29 -14.98
N LYS A 252 -5.73 -0.34 -15.52
CA LYS A 252 -6.83 0.63 -15.28
C LYS A 252 -7.72 0.26 -14.06
N ASN A 253 -7.36 -0.76 -13.29
CA ASN A 253 -8.21 -1.31 -12.22
C ASN A 253 -8.39 -0.42 -10.98
N ALA A 254 -7.94 0.84 -10.99
CA ALA A 254 -8.17 1.79 -9.90
C ALA A 254 -9.51 2.55 -10.00
N ASP A 255 -10.21 2.49 -11.15
CA ASP A 255 -11.42 3.29 -11.40
C ASP A 255 -12.72 2.72 -10.79
N GLY A 256 -12.72 1.48 -10.32
CA GLY A 256 -13.93 0.83 -9.77
C GLY A 256 -14.39 1.41 -8.43
N LEU A 257 -13.46 1.80 -7.56
CA LEU A 257 -13.75 2.23 -6.18
C LEU A 257 -14.07 3.72 -6.04
N SER A 258 -13.57 4.58 -6.95
CA SER A 258 -13.90 6.02 -6.97
C SER A 258 -15.38 6.28 -7.30
N ARG A 259 -16.01 5.39 -8.08
CA ARG A 259 -17.45 5.43 -8.36
C ARG A 259 -18.30 5.03 -7.15
N TRP A 260 -17.78 4.15 -6.29
CA TRP A 260 -18.46 3.69 -5.07
C TRP A 260 -18.62 4.81 -4.04
N THR A 261 -17.65 5.73 -3.96
CA THR A 261 -17.70 6.89 -3.04
C THR A 261 -18.85 7.84 -3.36
N LYS A 262 -19.22 7.97 -4.65
CA LYS A 262 -20.40 8.76 -5.05
C LYS A 262 -21.71 8.08 -4.65
N GLN A 263 -21.79 6.75 -4.76
CA GLN A 263 -23.01 6.01 -4.45
C GLN A 263 -23.32 5.98 -2.94
N MET A 264 -22.31 5.83 -2.08
CA MET A 264 -22.51 5.92 -0.62
C MET A 264 -22.78 7.35 -0.14
N ALA A 265 -22.31 8.38 -0.86
CA ALA A 265 -22.63 9.78 -0.55
C ALA A 265 -24.07 10.17 -0.95
N ILE A 266 -24.64 9.50 -1.96
CA ILE A 266 -26.01 9.73 -2.46
C ILE A 266 -27.05 8.94 -1.64
N THR A 267 -26.63 7.92 -0.89
CA THR A 267 -27.54 7.08 -0.07
C THR A 267 -27.56 7.50 1.41
N LYS A 268 -27.44 8.81 1.69
CA LYS A 268 -27.66 9.39 3.02
C LYS A 268 -29.02 10.04 3.09
#